data_AF-A0A7W0WNV6-F1
#
_entry.id   AF-A0A7W0WNV6-F1
#
_cell.length_a   1.000
_cell.length_b   1.000
_cell.length_c   1.000
_cell.angle_alpha   90.00
_cell.angle_beta   90.00
_cell.angle_gamma   90.00
#
_symmetry.space_group_name_H-M   'P 1'
#
loop_
_entity.id
_entity.type
_entity.pdbx_description
1 polymer ?
#
loop_
_entity_poly.entity_id
_entity_poly.type
_entity_poly.pdbx_seq_one_letter_code
_entity_poly.pdbx_strand_id
1 'polypeptide(L)'
;AARRGSEVVLTVERAGMSGEVHAEQVLVATGRQPNTADLGLETAGVRMDRRGFIATDEFMRTSHPAIYAAGDVTGGPGFVYVAALQGGIAAQAALAGRTNEGPIPVDLTATPAVTFTDPQVATVGLTEAEARKRATIPG
;
A
#
# COMPACT_ATOMS: atom_id res chain seq x y z
N ALA A 1 -20.48 17.15 -1.49
CA ALA A 1 -20.93 17.66 -0.18
C ALA A 1 -21.32 19.12 -0.35
N ALA A 2 -22.42 19.53 0.27
CA ALA A 2 -22.85 20.93 0.31
C ALA A 2 -22.86 21.40 1.77
N ARG A 3 -22.66 22.71 1.99
CA ARG A 3 -22.78 23.30 3.33
C ARG A 3 -24.14 23.98 3.47
N ARG A 4 -24.91 23.66 4.50
CA ARG A 4 -26.20 24.31 4.82
C ARG A 4 -26.14 24.80 6.27
N GLY A 5 -26.00 26.11 6.48
CA GLY A 5 -25.78 26.68 7.81
C GLY A 5 -24.48 26.17 8.45
N SER A 6 -24.58 25.57 9.64
CA SER A 6 -23.47 24.95 10.37
C SER A 6 -23.17 23.51 9.94
N GLU A 7 -24.04 22.88 9.15
CA GLU A 7 -23.94 21.46 8.80
C GLU A 7 -23.32 21.23 7.41
N VAL A 8 -22.68 20.07 7.28
CA VAL A 8 -22.27 19.45 6.04
C VAL A 8 -23.31 18.42 5.65
N VAL A 9 -23.83 18.54 4.42
CA VAL A 9 -24.78 17.60 3.82
C VAL A 9 -24.06 16.74 2.78
N LEU A 10 -24.04 15.44 3.03
CA LEU A 10 -23.48 14.41 2.14
C LEU A 10 -24.62 13.74 1.39
N THR A 11 -24.59 13.81 0.06
CA THR A 11 -25.42 12.95 -0.79
C THR A 11 -24.75 11.58 -0.88
N VAL A 12 -25.50 10.53 -0.56
CA VAL A 12 -25.03 9.14 -0.59
C VAL A 12 -25.91 8.36 -1.55
N GLU A 13 -25.27 7.62 -2.45
CA GLU A 13 -25.96 6.66 -3.31
C GLU A 13 -25.61 5.23 -2.88
N ARG A 14 -26.62 4.39 -2.69
CA ARG A 14 -26.44 2.97 -2.37
C ARG A 14 -27.53 2.15 -3.03
N ALA A 15 -27.14 1.11 -3.76
CA ALA A 15 -28.06 0.19 -4.44
C ALA A 15 -29.14 0.88 -5.30
N GLY A 16 -28.76 1.96 -6.01
CA GLY A 16 -29.67 2.74 -6.85
C GLY A 16 -30.59 3.71 -6.10
N MET A 17 -30.46 3.82 -4.78
CA MET A 17 -31.19 4.78 -3.96
C MET A 17 -30.27 5.95 -3.58
N SER A 18 -30.77 7.17 -3.69
CA SER A 18 -30.09 8.40 -3.23
C SER A 18 -30.67 8.89 -1.91
N GLY A 19 -29.81 9.33 -0.99
CA GLY A 19 -30.21 9.95 0.28
C GLY A 19 -29.25 11.04 0.72
N GLU A 20 -29.63 11.80 1.75
CA GLU A 20 -28.78 12.80 2.40
C GLU A 20 -28.39 12.33 3.81
N VAL A 21 -27.13 12.55 4.19
CA VAL A 21 -26.59 12.41 5.55
C VAL A 21 -26.12 13.79 6.00
N HIS A 22 -26.57 14.22 7.17
CA HIS A 22 -26.26 15.54 7.74
C HIS A 22 -25.30 15.36 8.92
N ALA A 23 -24.23 16.17 8.98
CA ALA A 23 -23.22 16.10 10.04
C ALA A 23 -22.53 17.45 10.24
N GLU A 24 -21.95 17.71 11.41
CA GLU A 24 -21.17 18.92 11.64
C GLU A 24 -19.82 18.90 10.90
N GLN A 25 -19.23 17.72 10.76
CA GLN A 25 -17.93 17.50 10.12
C GLN A 25 -17.92 16.21 9.30
N VAL A 26 -17.01 16.16 8.34
CA VAL A 26 -16.79 14.98 7.48
C VAL A 26 -15.30 14.67 7.44
N LEU A 27 -14.95 13.42 7.76
CA LEU A 27 -13.61 12.87 7.57
C LEU A 27 -13.59 12.00 6.31
N VAL A 28 -12.69 12.32 5.37
CA VAL A 28 -12.49 11.51 4.16
C VAL A 28 -11.24 10.65 4.34
N ALA A 29 -11.44 9.34 4.48
CA ALA A 29 -10.39 8.34 4.68
C ALA A 29 -10.51 7.18 3.68
N THR A 30 -10.80 7.47 2.41
CA THR A 30 -11.09 6.47 1.37
C THR A 30 -9.86 5.71 0.87
N GLY A 31 -8.66 6.21 1.16
CA GLY A 31 -7.41 5.57 0.76
C GLY A 31 -6.24 6.55 0.70
N ARG A 32 -5.13 6.08 0.13
CA ARG A 32 -3.88 6.82 -0.05
C ARG A 32 -3.43 6.71 -1.50
N GLN A 33 -2.83 7.79 -2.01
CA GLN A 33 -2.14 7.82 -3.30
C GLN A 33 -0.63 7.93 -3.06
N PRO A 34 0.21 7.36 -3.94
CA PRO A 34 1.66 7.50 -3.83
C PRO A 34 2.09 8.92 -4.19
N ASN A 35 3.11 9.44 -3.49
CA ASN A 35 3.69 10.76 -3.74
C ASN A 35 4.71 10.69 -4.90
N THR A 36 4.23 10.52 -6.14
CA THR A 36 5.10 10.27 -7.31
C THR A 36 5.03 11.32 -8.42
N ALA A 37 4.00 12.18 -8.42
CA ALA A 37 3.72 13.11 -9.51
C ALA A 37 4.88 14.05 -9.86
N ASP A 38 5.52 14.64 -8.85
CA ASP A 38 6.51 15.71 -9.05
C ASP A 38 7.97 15.23 -8.90
N LEU A 39 8.19 13.92 -8.97
CA LEU A 39 9.52 13.31 -8.79
C LEU A 39 10.33 13.16 -10.09
N GLY A 40 9.75 13.46 -11.25
CA GLY A 40 10.44 13.30 -12.55
C GLY A 40 10.79 11.85 -12.88
N LEU A 41 10.01 10.89 -12.38
CA LEU A 41 10.31 9.46 -12.47
C LEU A 41 10.38 8.95 -13.92
N GLU A 42 9.53 9.46 -14.80
CA GLU A 42 9.59 9.11 -16.23
C GLU A 42 10.91 9.53 -16.87
N THR A 43 11.37 10.76 -16.59
CA THR A 43 12.67 11.26 -17.04
C THR A 43 13.83 10.47 -16.46
N ALA A 44 13.68 10.01 -15.21
CA ALA A 44 14.66 9.14 -14.54
C ALA A 44 14.59 7.67 -14.98
N GLY A 45 13.70 7.29 -15.91
CA GLY A 45 13.56 5.91 -16.38
C GLY A 45 12.96 4.95 -15.35
N VAL A 46 12.18 5.46 -14.39
CA VAL A 46 11.50 4.69 -13.35
C VAL A 46 10.05 4.42 -13.76
N ARG A 47 9.70 3.13 -13.91
CA ARG A 47 8.36 2.69 -14.26
C ARG A 47 7.42 2.75 -13.06
N MET A 48 6.21 3.21 -13.31
CA MET A 48 5.09 3.17 -12.36
C MET A 48 3.99 2.23 -12.87
N ASP A 49 3.16 1.73 -11.96
CA ASP A 49 1.93 1.05 -12.32
C ASP A 49 0.83 2.07 -12.75
N ARG A 50 -0.34 1.56 -13.18
CA ARG A 50 -1.46 2.41 -13.62
C ARG A 50 -2.06 3.27 -12.51
N ARG A 51 -1.74 3.00 -11.25
CA ARG A 51 -2.22 3.72 -10.06
C ARG A 51 -1.16 4.71 -9.55
N GLY A 52 0.00 4.81 -10.21
CA GLY A 52 1.08 5.73 -9.88
C GLY A 52 2.10 5.20 -8.86
N PHE A 53 2.02 3.93 -8.45
CA PHE A 53 3.01 3.33 -7.55
C PHE A 53 4.28 2.96 -8.31
N ILE A 54 5.44 3.10 -7.68
CA ILE A 54 6.72 2.71 -8.28
C ILE A 54 6.80 1.19 -8.35
N ALA A 55 7.00 0.66 -9.56
CA ALA A 55 7.17 -0.78 -9.75
C ALA A 55 8.57 -1.21 -9.30
N THR A 56 8.62 -2.21 -8.42
CA THR A 56 9.87 -2.79 -7.93
C THR A 56 9.90 -4.31 -8.07
N ASP A 57 11.10 -4.89 -8.13
CA ASP A 57 11.30 -6.33 -7.91
C ASP A 57 11.25 -6.69 -6.40
N GLU A 58 11.44 -7.96 -6.06
CA GLU A 58 11.44 -8.45 -4.67
C GLU A 58 12.62 -7.91 -3.82
N PHE A 59 13.61 -7.27 -4.45
CA PHE A 59 14.77 -6.64 -3.81
C PHE A 59 14.65 -5.11 -3.77
N MET A 60 13.46 -4.56 -4.03
CA MET A 60 13.17 -3.13 -4.02
C MET A 60 13.89 -2.32 -5.11
N ARG A 61 14.38 -2.98 -6.17
CA ARG A 61 14.98 -2.32 -7.34
C ARG A 61 13.89 -1.82 -8.27
N THR A 62 14.04 -0.59 -8.76
CA THR A 62 13.18 -0.06 -9.82
C THR A 62 13.67 -0.48 -11.22
N SER A 63 13.01 0.00 -12.27
CA SER A 63 13.52 -0.17 -13.65
C SER A 63 14.82 0.59 -13.94
N HIS A 64 15.20 1.56 -13.10
CA HIS A 64 16.50 2.23 -13.19
C HIS A 64 17.48 1.61 -12.19
N PRO A 65 18.67 1.14 -12.63
CA PRO A 65 19.56 0.30 -11.81
C PRO A 65 20.15 1.01 -10.58
N ALA A 66 20.17 2.34 -10.57
CA ALA A 66 20.65 3.15 -9.45
C ALA A 66 19.52 3.71 -8.55
N ILE A 67 18.25 3.39 -8.84
CA ILE A 67 17.10 3.90 -8.09
C ILE A 67 16.34 2.73 -7.47
N TYR A 68 16.06 2.88 -6.18
CA TYR A 68 15.36 1.92 -5.35
C TYR A 68 14.14 2.61 -4.72
N ALA A 69 13.11 1.85 -4.39
CA ALA A 69 11.91 2.38 -3.76
C ALA A 69 11.39 1.44 -2.68
N ALA A 70 10.92 2.00 -1.56
CA ALA A 70 10.44 1.27 -0.41
C ALA A 70 9.30 2.03 0.28
N GLY A 71 8.46 1.31 1.03
CA GLY A 71 7.30 1.84 1.74
C GLY A 71 6.09 2.03 0.84
N ASP A 72 5.14 2.85 1.30
CA ASP A 72 3.83 3.07 0.66
C ASP A 72 3.89 3.39 -0.84
N VAL A 73 5.01 3.96 -1.33
CA VAL A 73 5.20 4.32 -2.73
C VAL A 73 5.24 3.11 -3.67
N THR A 74 5.47 1.89 -3.16
CA THR A 74 5.56 0.65 -3.95
C THR A 74 4.24 -0.12 -4.07
N GLY A 75 3.17 0.35 -3.41
CA GLY A 75 1.83 -0.23 -3.53
C GLY A 75 1.58 -1.51 -2.73
N GLY A 76 2.53 -1.93 -1.90
CA GLY A 76 2.36 -3.01 -0.92
C GLY A 76 1.53 -2.59 0.32
N PRO A 77 1.46 -3.44 1.35
CA PRO A 77 0.77 -3.12 2.61
C PRO A 77 1.33 -1.85 3.25
N GLY A 78 0.46 -0.86 3.50
CA GLY A 78 0.81 0.45 4.06
C GLY A 78 1.07 0.42 5.57
N PHE A 79 2.08 -0.34 5.99
CA PHE A 79 2.48 -0.47 7.39
C PHE A 79 3.91 -0.02 7.60
N VAL A 80 4.14 0.67 8.72
CA VAL A 80 5.47 1.20 9.07
C VAL A 80 6.55 0.11 9.15
N TYR A 81 6.22 -1.07 9.67
CA TYR A 81 7.16 -2.19 9.76
C TYR A 81 7.45 -2.83 8.39
N VAL A 82 6.50 -2.79 7.46
CA VAL A 82 6.73 -3.20 6.06
C VAL A 82 7.66 -2.20 5.38
N ALA A 83 7.42 -0.90 5.55
CA ALA A 83 8.30 0.14 5.01
C ALA A 83 9.74 0.04 5.56
N ALA A 84 9.90 -0.25 6.86
CA ALA A 84 11.20 -0.44 7.49
C ALA A 84 11.94 -1.67 6.93
N LEU A 85 11.24 -2.81 6.78
CA LEU A 85 11.78 -4.02 6.16
C LEU A 85 12.24 -3.74 4.72
N GLN A 86 11.38 -3.16 3.91
CA GLN A 86 11.67 -2.80 2.52
C GLN A 86 12.85 -1.83 2.42
N GLY A 87 12.93 -0.83 3.30
CA GLY A 87 14.04 0.13 3.34
C GLY A 87 15.38 -0.54 3.62
N GLY A 88 15.42 -1.50 4.55
CA GLY A 88 16.61 -2.31 4.82
C GLY A 88 17.05 -3.12 3.60
N ILE A 89 16.12 -3.78 2.92
CA ILE A 89 16.39 -4.58 1.72
C ILE A 89 16.85 -3.69 0.56
N ALA A 90 16.22 -2.54 0.35
CA ALA A 90 16.64 -1.56 -0.67
C ALA A 90 18.08 -1.09 -0.43
N ALA A 91 18.44 -0.79 0.83
CA ALA A 91 19.81 -0.40 1.19
C ALA A 91 20.81 -1.53 0.95
N GLN A 92 20.49 -2.77 1.33
CA GLN A 92 21.34 -3.94 1.04
C GLN A 92 21.50 -4.15 -0.48
N ALA A 93 20.43 -3.99 -1.24
CA ALA A 93 20.46 -4.15 -2.69
C ALA A 93 21.25 -3.04 -3.39
N ALA A 94 21.25 -1.81 -2.85
CA ALA A 94 22.06 -0.68 -3.31
C ALA A 94 23.55 -0.83 -2.97
N LEU A 95 23.86 -1.51 -1.87
CA LEU A 95 25.23 -1.75 -1.39
C LEU A 95 25.77 -3.13 -1.79
N ALA A 96 25.01 -3.93 -2.53
CA ALA A 96 25.37 -5.28 -2.92
C ALA A 96 26.76 -5.31 -3.60
N GLY A 97 27.61 -6.26 -3.19
CA GLY A 97 29.00 -6.35 -3.64
C GLY A 97 30.00 -5.48 -2.85
N ARG A 98 29.52 -4.68 -1.88
CA ARG A 98 30.36 -3.95 -0.88
C ARG A 98 30.30 -4.56 0.52
N THR A 99 29.43 -5.55 0.71
CA THR A 99 29.23 -6.31 1.94
C THR A 99 29.33 -7.81 1.64
N ASN A 100 29.68 -8.61 2.65
CA ASN A 100 29.72 -10.08 2.51
C ASN A 100 28.32 -10.72 2.41
N GLU A 101 27.27 -9.93 2.66
CA GLU A 101 25.87 -10.37 2.62
C GLU A 101 25.15 -9.64 1.47
N GLY A 102 24.39 -10.39 0.67
CA GLY A 102 23.51 -9.88 -0.38
C GLY A 102 22.08 -9.64 0.12
N PRO A 103 21.24 -8.93 -0.65
CA PRO A 103 19.87 -8.64 -0.23
C PRO A 103 19.02 -9.92 -0.17
N ILE A 104 18.20 -10.03 0.87
CA ILE A 104 17.19 -11.07 1.02
C ILE A 104 15.88 -10.52 0.42
N PRO A 105 15.14 -11.30 -0.40
CA PRO A 105 13.91 -10.81 -1.01
C PRO A 105 12.83 -10.54 0.05
N VAL A 106 11.96 -9.58 -0.24
CA VAL A 106 10.80 -9.26 0.61
C VAL A 106 9.85 -10.46 0.68
N ASP A 107 9.65 -11.00 1.89
CA ASP A 107 8.60 -11.97 2.19
C ASP A 107 7.55 -11.35 3.12
N LEU A 108 6.34 -11.17 2.59
CA LEU A 108 5.19 -10.59 3.32
C LEU A 108 4.12 -11.65 3.65
N THR A 109 4.43 -12.94 3.50
CA THR A 109 3.45 -14.04 3.65
C THR A 109 2.81 -14.06 5.05
N ALA A 110 3.55 -13.67 6.09
CA ALA A 110 3.10 -13.64 7.47
C ALA A 110 3.11 -12.21 8.05
N THR A 111 2.72 -11.21 7.25
CA THR A 111 2.61 -9.81 7.72
C THR A 111 1.41 -9.67 8.66
N PRO A 112 1.60 -9.23 9.92
CA PRO A 112 0.47 -8.92 10.79
C PRO A 112 -0.27 -7.67 10.30
N ALA A 113 -1.56 -7.56 10.61
CA ALA A 113 -2.34 -6.34 10.46
C ALA A 113 -3.22 -6.13 11.69
N VAL A 114 -3.18 -4.93 12.28
CA VAL A 114 -3.87 -4.60 13.54
C VAL A 114 -4.69 -3.32 13.39
N THR A 115 -5.95 -3.37 13.78
CA THR A 115 -6.84 -2.21 13.91
C THR A 115 -7.14 -1.99 15.39
N PHE A 116 -6.76 -0.81 15.90
CA PHE A 116 -6.83 -0.45 17.33
C PHE A 116 -8.21 0.10 17.75
N THR A 117 -9.29 -0.48 17.24
CA THR A 117 -10.66 -0.21 17.70
C THR A 117 -10.92 -0.87 19.06
N ASP A 118 -12.11 -0.66 19.60
CA ASP A 118 -12.62 -1.39 20.76
C ASP A 118 -13.89 -2.19 20.35
N PRO A 119 -13.85 -3.54 20.28
CA PRO A 119 -12.68 -4.39 20.51
C PRO A 119 -11.62 -4.28 19.40
N GLN A 120 -10.39 -4.64 19.72
CA GLN A 120 -9.27 -4.65 18.76
C GLN A 120 -9.42 -5.82 17.78
N VAL A 121 -8.96 -5.62 16.54
CA VAL A 121 -8.96 -6.64 15.50
C VAL A 121 -7.52 -6.86 15.02
N ALA A 122 -7.07 -8.11 15.01
CA ALA A 122 -5.75 -8.51 14.52
C ALA A 122 -5.86 -9.70 13.58
N THR A 123 -5.04 -9.70 12.53
CA THR A 123 -4.94 -10.78 11.53
C THR A 123 -3.49 -11.03 11.14
N VAL A 124 -3.19 -12.25 10.68
CA VAL A 124 -1.90 -12.61 10.09
C VAL A 124 -2.10 -13.76 9.12
N GLY A 125 -1.37 -13.72 8.00
CA GLY A 125 -1.44 -14.76 6.98
C GLY A 125 -2.76 -14.76 6.22
N LEU A 126 -3.18 -15.94 5.77
CA LEU A 126 -4.34 -16.12 4.91
C LEU A 126 -5.64 -16.17 5.73
N THR A 127 -6.70 -15.60 5.16
CA THR A 127 -8.07 -15.93 5.55
C THR A 127 -8.41 -17.37 5.16
N GLU A 128 -9.44 -17.96 5.78
CA GLU A 128 -9.94 -19.29 5.42
C GLU A 128 -10.29 -19.38 3.92
N ALA A 129 -10.95 -18.34 3.39
CA ALA A 129 -11.35 -18.29 1.98
C ALA A 129 -10.13 -18.28 1.04
N GLU A 130 -9.07 -17.54 1.37
CA GLU A 130 -7.82 -17.53 0.60
C GLU A 130 -7.08 -18.86 0.70
N ALA A 131 -7.04 -19.47 1.88
CA ALA A 131 -6.42 -20.77 2.08
C ALA A 131 -7.12 -21.87 1.26
N ARG A 132 -8.46 -21.90 1.25
CA ARG A 132 -9.24 -22.85 0.41
C ARG A 132 -8.98 -22.66 -1.07
N LYS A 133 -8.91 -21.42 -1.56
CA LYS A 133 -8.56 -21.12 -2.96
C LYS A 133 -7.16 -21.63 -3.30
N ARG A 134 -6.19 -21.45 -2.40
CA ARG A 134 -4.80 -21.90 -2.61
C ARG A 134 -4.65 -23.43 -2.51
N ALA A 135 -5.50 -24.10 -1.73
CA ALA A 135 -5.50 -25.55 -1.57
C ALA A 135 -6.16 -26.31 -2.74
N THR A 136 -6.84 -25.62 -3.65
CA THR A 136 -7.40 -26.25 -4.85
C THR A 136 -6.27 -26.47 -5.86
N ILE A 137 -5.65 -27.64 -5.83
CA ILE A 137 -4.74 -28.13 -6.88
C ILE A 137 -5.58 -28.26 -8.17
N PRO A 138 -5.12 -27.78 -9.35
CA PRO A 138 -5.81 -28.08 -10.59
C PRO A 138 -5.83 -29.61 -10.79
N GLY A 139 -7.02 -30.17 -10.95
CA GLY A 139 -7.19 -31.56 -11.38
C GLY A 139 -6.72 -31.76 -12.81
#